data_AF-A0A833N692-F1
#
_entry.id   AF-A0A833N692-F1
#
_cell.length_a   1.000
_cell.length_b   1.000
_cell.length_c   1.000
_cell.angle_alpha   90.00
_cell.angle_beta   90.00
_cell.angle_gamma   90.00
#
_symmetry.space_group_name_H-M   'P 1'
#
loop_
_entity.id
_entity.type
_entity.pdbx_description
1 polymer ?
#
loop_
_entity_poly.entity_id
_entity_poly.type
_entity_poly.pdbx_seq_one_letter_code
_entity_poly.pdbx_strand_id
1 'polypeptide(L)'
;MPKLFCEFLLDKKLIEPEQLLEAFIEHLSHIPSTAEIIYSLNMLSKNDLLEILIHQQKEGMDFRSSAKSLGFWTYNFSQEVSKKIQSTHKPFGEILIQKGYFNLDSLSTAFAHYTDIINTLKGSSIKEIKIPEAHNPTLSNEYTACFNNNILPNIQKIIIALKDENISAENIKIETRKALAEFVAVRAAANFLGAEYSQKVANEVVKYFQKIIDNNGPIELQKIIEIIDLAAQVLIHYCNCLKNFNNEINLDENQKILINKFNETFRIKG
;
A
#
# COMPACT_ATOMS: atom_id res chain seq x y z
N MET A 1 -14.95 0.35 -17.54
CA MET A 1 -13.59 0.13 -16.99
C MET A 1 -13.36 1.25 -15.98
N PRO A 2 -12.83 0.97 -14.77
CA PRO A 2 -12.38 2.05 -13.89
C PRO A 2 -11.29 2.85 -14.60
N LYS A 3 -11.46 4.18 -14.67
CA LYS A 3 -10.43 5.08 -15.20
C LYS A 3 -9.18 4.98 -14.33
N LEU A 4 -8.00 5.09 -14.92
CA LEU A 4 -6.75 5.19 -14.17
C LEU A 4 -6.71 6.50 -13.37
N PHE A 5 -5.93 6.55 -12.29
CA PHE A 5 -5.82 7.75 -11.46
C PHE A 5 -5.41 8.99 -12.28
N CYS A 6 -4.48 8.83 -13.23
CA CYS A 6 -4.04 9.93 -14.10
C CYS A 6 -5.17 10.47 -15.01
N GLU A 7 -6.03 9.58 -15.52
CA GLU A 7 -7.21 9.97 -16.30
C GLU A 7 -8.23 10.71 -15.43
N PHE A 8 -8.39 10.26 -14.17
CA PHE A 8 -9.21 10.96 -13.19
C PHE A 8 -8.68 12.38 -12.90
N LEU A 9 -7.36 12.56 -12.75
CA LEU A 9 -6.77 13.88 -12.53
C LEU A 9 -7.10 14.83 -13.69
N LEU A 10 -7.02 14.35 -14.94
CA LEU A 10 -7.39 15.12 -16.13
C LEU A 10 -8.89 15.44 -16.16
N ASP A 11 -9.76 14.45 -15.92
CA ASP A 11 -11.21 14.63 -15.92
C ASP A 11 -11.66 15.67 -14.90
N LYS A 12 -11.03 15.68 -13.73
CA LYS A 12 -11.31 16.62 -12.64
C LYS A 12 -10.60 17.96 -12.82
N LYS A 13 -9.83 18.13 -13.90
CA LYS A 13 -9.02 19.33 -14.17
C LYS A 13 -8.11 19.68 -13.00
N LEU A 14 -7.59 18.65 -12.35
CA LEU A 14 -6.62 18.79 -11.25
C LEU A 14 -5.19 18.87 -11.79
N ILE A 15 -5.00 18.48 -13.05
CA ILE A 15 -3.73 18.58 -13.79
C ILE A 15 -4.04 18.86 -15.25
N GLU A 16 -3.18 19.63 -15.92
CA GLU A 16 -3.27 19.85 -17.36
C GLU A 16 -2.62 18.68 -18.14
N PRO A 17 -3.07 18.39 -19.38
CA PRO A 17 -2.49 17.33 -20.21
C PRO A 17 -0.97 17.46 -20.40
N GLU A 18 -0.47 18.67 -20.59
CA GLU A 18 0.96 18.96 -20.78
C GLU A 18 1.77 18.65 -19.53
N GLN A 19 1.25 19.00 -18.34
CA GLN A 19 1.89 18.71 -17.05
C GLN A 19 1.95 17.20 -16.78
N LEU A 20 0.89 16.48 -17.13
CA LEU A 20 0.86 15.03 -17.00
C LEU A 20 1.86 14.36 -17.94
N LEU A 21 1.94 14.82 -19.19
CA LEU A 21 2.92 14.34 -20.16
C LEU A 21 4.35 14.60 -19.67
N GLU A 22 4.66 15.81 -19.20
CA GLU A 22 5.97 16.15 -18.63
C GLU A 22 6.34 15.25 -17.47
N ALA A 23 5.41 14.97 -16.55
CA ALA A 23 5.62 14.03 -15.45
C ALA A 23 5.88 12.60 -15.93
N PHE A 24 5.19 12.14 -16.98
CA PHE A 24 5.44 10.81 -17.57
C PHE A 24 6.80 10.72 -18.25
N ILE A 25 7.21 11.74 -18.99
CA ILE A 25 8.53 11.78 -19.64
C ILE A 25 9.64 11.76 -18.58
N GLU A 26 9.49 12.56 -17.52
CA GLU A 26 10.42 12.54 -16.38
C GLU A 26 10.44 11.17 -15.69
N HIS A 27 9.28 10.55 -15.51
CA HIS A 27 9.20 9.24 -14.90
C HIS A 27 9.95 8.21 -15.76
N LEU A 28 9.73 8.21 -17.08
CA LEU A 28 10.40 7.32 -18.03
C LEU A 28 11.92 7.54 -18.11
N SER A 29 12.39 8.78 -17.99
CA SER A 29 13.83 9.07 -18.01
C SER A 29 14.58 8.57 -16.76
N HIS A 30 13.84 8.22 -15.70
CA HIS A 30 14.36 7.72 -14.43
C HIS A 30 14.08 6.23 -14.20
N ILE A 31 13.64 5.48 -15.22
CA ILE A 31 13.47 4.03 -15.14
C ILE A 31 14.75 3.36 -15.66
N PRO A 32 15.71 3.00 -14.78
CA PRO A 32 16.81 2.16 -15.21
C PRO A 32 16.24 0.80 -15.65
N SER A 33 16.78 0.29 -16.75
CA SER A 33 16.46 -1.05 -17.22
C SER A 33 16.87 -2.10 -16.18
N THR A 34 16.23 -3.27 -16.24
CA THR A 34 16.56 -4.39 -15.36
C THR A 34 18.05 -4.75 -15.44
N ALA A 35 18.66 -4.67 -16.62
CA ALA A 35 20.08 -4.90 -16.83
C ALA A 35 20.97 -3.86 -16.10
N GLU A 36 20.60 -2.58 -16.17
CA GLU A 36 21.34 -1.50 -15.50
C GLU A 36 21.26 -1.60 -13.98
N ILE A 37 20.11 -2.01 -13.44
CA ILE A 37 19.94 -2.25 -12.01
C ILE A 37 20.83 -3.41 -11.55
N ILE A 38 20.79 -4.54 -12.27
CA ILE A 38 21.60 -5.72 -11.95
C ILE A 38 23.10 -5.39 -12.03
N TYR A 39 23.50 -4.61 -13.04
CA TYR A 39 24.88 -4.18 -13.22
C TYR A 39 25.34 -3.26 -12.09
N SER A 40 24.60 -2.18 -11.82
CA SER A 40 24.97 -1.17 -10.82
C SER A 40 25.03 -1.72 -9.40
N LEU A 41 24.22 -2.74 -9.10
CA LEU A 41 24.17 -3.39 -7.80
C LEU A 41 25.06 -4.63 -7.70
N ASN A 42 25.84 -4.96 -8.75
CA ASN A 42 26.69 -6.15 -8.84
C ASN A 42 25.94 -7.44 -8.46
N MET A 43 24.68 -7.57 -8.90
CA MET A 43 23.83 -8.73 -8.56
C MET A 43 24.16 -9.98 -9.38
N LEU A 44 24.81 -9.79 -10.54
CA LEU A 44 25.41 -10.86 -11.34
C LEU A 44 26.86 -10.53 -11.63
N SER A 45 27.64 -11.56 -11.96
CA SER A 45 28.98 -11.33 -12.49
C SER A 45 28.90 -10.64 -13.85
N LYS A 46 29.93 -9.88 -14.21
CA LYS A 46 29.97 -9.18 -15.51
C LYS A 46 29.89 -10.13 -16.69
N ASN A 47 30.43 -11.35 -16.54
CA ASN A 47 30.41 -12.37 -17.57
C ASN A 47 29.00 -12.93 -17.78
N ASP A 48 28.30 -13.26 -16.69
CA ASP A 48 26.92 -13.77 -16.76
C ASP A 48 25.98 -12.71 -17.35
N LEU A 49 26.16 -11.44 -16.95
CA LEU A 49 25.36 -10.34 -17.48
C LEU A 49 25.58 -10.15 -18.98
N LEU A 50 26.84 -10.21 -19.43
CA LEU A 50 27.19 -10.12 -20.85
C LEU A 50 26.60 -11.29 -21.64
N GLU A 51 26.64 -12.50 -21.09
CA GLU A 51 26.05 -13.69 -21.71
C GLU A 51 24.54 -13.53 -21.92
N ILE A 52 23.83 -13.01 -20.91
CA ILE A 52 22.39 -12.71 -21.02
C ILE A 52 22.11 -11.70 -22.13
N LEU A 53 22.88 -10.61 -22.20
CA LEU A 53 22.70 -9.57 -23.23
C LEU A 53 22.98 -10.09 -24.64
N ILE A 54 23.99 -10.96 -24.80
CA ILE A 54 24.28 -11.62 -26.08
C ILE A 54 23.14 -12.54 -26.48
N HIS A 55 22.61 -13.35 -25.54
CA HIS A 55 21.46 -14.22 -25.80
C HIS A 55 20.21 -13.41 -26.16
N GLN A 56 19.96 -12.30 -25.46
CA GLN A 56 18.87 -11.37 -25.74
C GLN A 56 18.91 -10.88 -27.19
N GLN A 57 20.09 -10.47 -27.66
CA GLN A 57 20.26 -9.96 -29.02
C GLN A 57 20.13 -11.05 -30.09
N LYS A 58 20.59 -12.27 -29.79
CA LYS A 58 20.52 -13.40 -30.73
C LYS A 58 19.09 -13.94 -30.90
N GLU A 59 18.36 -14.06 -29.79
CA GLU A 59 17.04 -14.69 -29.76
C GLU A 59 15.88 -13.68 -29.87
N GLY A 60 16.18 -12.37 -29.87
CA GLY A 60 15.16 -11.31 -29.95
C GLY A 60 14.20 -11.29 -28.76
N MET A 61 14.66 -11.78 -27.60
CA MET A 61 13.87 -11.87 -26.38
C MET A 61 14.06 -10.62 -25.50
N ASP A 62 13.24 -10.46 -24.47
CA ASP A 62 13.52 -9.51 -23.40
C ASP A 62 14.62 -10.05 -22.45
N PHE A 63 15.22 -9.15 -21.67
CA PHE A 63 16.32 -9.48 -20.76
C PHE A 63 15.93 -10.58 -19.76
N ARG A 64 14.73 -10.51 -19.18
CA ARG A 64 14.27 -11.47 -18.17
C ARG A 64 14.05 -12.84 -18.78
N SER A 65 13.43 -12.91 -19.94
CA SER A 65 13.26 -14.17 -20.67
C SER A 65 14.60 -14.80 -21.02
N SER A 66 15.58 -14.00 -21.45
CA SER A 66 16.95 -14.46 -21.74
C SER A 66 17.72 -14.92 -20.49
N ALA A 67 17.60 -14.19 -19.38
CA ALA A 67 18.18 -14.61 -18.12
C ALA A 67 17.55 -15.90 -17.59
N LYS A 68 16.27 -16.12 -17.86
CA LYS A 68 15.55 -17.34 -17.47
C LYS A 68 15.95 -18.53 -18.32
N SER A 69 16.09 -18.39 -19.64
CA SER A 69 16.53 -19.48 -20.53
C SER A 69 17.93 -19.96 -20.19
N LEU A 70 18.81 -19.05 -19.76
CA LEU A 70 20.18 -19.35 -19.33
C LEU A 70 20.29 -19.83 -17.87
N GLY A 71 19.18 -19.91 -17.13
CA GLY A 71 19.17 -20.39 -15.74
C GLY A 71 19.62 -19.36 -14.68
N PHE A 72 19.96 -18.13 -15.09
CA PHE A 72 20.33 -17.06 -14.17
C PHE A 72 19.12 -16.46 -13.43
N TRP A 73 17.92 -16.56 -14.00
CA TRP A 73 16.71 -15.97 -13.42
C TRP A 73 15.95 -16.90 -12.47
N THR A 74 16.46 -17.05 -11.25
CA THR A 74 15.80 -17.83 -10.19
C THR A 74 14.69 -17.05 -9.49
N TYR A 75 13.82 -17.74 -8.73
CA TYR A 75 12.78 -17.09 -7.94
C TYR A 75 13.36 -16.09 -6.93
N ASN A 76 14.37 -16.50 -6.15
CA ASN A 76 15.01 -15.62 -5.16
C ASN A 76 15.65 -14.40 -5.82
N PHE A 77 16.37 -14.61 -6.94
CA PHE A 77 16.96 -13.52 -7.70
C PHE A 77 15.90 -12.54 -8.23
N SER A 78 14.77 -13.05 -8.74
CA SER A 78 13.68 -12.20 -9.21
C SER A 78 13.06 -11.33 -8.12
N GLN A 79 12.98 -11.84 -6.89
CA GLN A 79 12.49 -11.10 -5.72
C GLN A 79 13.47 -10.01 -5.31
N GLU A 80 14.77 -10.31 -5.31
CA GLU A 80 15.81 -9.32 -5.01
C GLU A 80 15.82 -8.18 -6.03
N VAL A 81 15.78 -8.52 -7.33
CA VAL A 81 15.74 -7.52 -8.40
C VAL A 81 14.47 -6.66 -8.30
N SER A 82 13.31 -7.26 -8.02
CA SER A 82 12.05 -6.52 -7.87
C SER A 82 12.09 -5.54 -6.69
N LYS A 83 12.64 -5.95 -5.53
CA LYS A 83 12.84 -5.05 -4.39
C LYS A 83 13.73 -3.87 -4.74
N LYS A 84 14.79 -4.11 -5.53
CA LYS A 84 15.74 -3.07 -5.94
C LYS A 84 15.13 -2.09 -6.93
N ILE A 85 14.38 -2.60 -7.91
CA ILE A 85 13.53 -1.80 -8.80
C ILE A 85 12.63 -0.89 -7.95
N GLN A 86 11.82 -1.45 -7.06
CA GLN A 86 10.91 -0.65 -6.22
C GLN A 86 11.63 0.41 -5.38
N SER A 87 12.84 0.13 -4.89
CA SER A 87 13.64 1.10 -4.11
C SER A 87 14.31 2.20 -4.95
N THR A 88 14.46 2.00 -6.26
CA THR A 88 15.13 2.97 -7.17
C THR A 88 14.13 3.83 -7.93
N HIS A 89 12.89 3.38 -8.08
CA HIS A 89 11.84 4.17 -8.70
C HIS A 89 11.31 5.26 -7.77
N LYS A 90 11.35 6.50 -8.24
CA LYS A 90 10.52 7.57 -7.67
C LYS A 90 9.06 7.30 -8.01
N PRO A 91 8.16 7.21 -7.02
CA PRO A 91 6.74 7.09 -7.28
C PRO A 91 6.24 8.26 -8.14
N PHE A 92 5.30 8.00 -9.05
CA PHE A 92 4.74 9.03 -9.92
C PHE A 92 4.18 10.24 -9.14
N GLY A 93 3.57 9.99 -7.98
CA GLY A 93 3.09 11.06 -7.08
C GLY A 93 4.20 11.97 -6.55
N GLU A 94 5.40 11.43 -6.30
CA GLU A 94 6.57 12.23 -5.89
C GLU A 94 7.03 13.15 -7.03
N ILE A 95 7.00 12.66 -8.27
CA ILE A 95 7.35 13.44 -9.47
C ILE A 95 6.37 14.61 -9.63
N LEU A 96 5.07 14.38 -9.46
CA LEU A 96 4.05 15.43 -9.50
C LEU A 96 4.27 16.52 -8.45
N ILE A 97 4.74 16.14 -7.25
CA ILE A 97 5.06 17.09 -6.18
C ILE A 97 6.35 17.87 -6.49
N GLN A 98 7.41 17.18 -6.94
CA GLN A 98 8.69 17.81 -7.27
C GLN A 98 8.58 18.84 -8.40
N LYS A 99 7.71 18.58 -9.39
CA LYS A 99 7.41 19.52 -10.47
C LYS A 99 6.49 20.67 -10.03
N GLY A 100 5.96 20.64 -8.81
CA GLY A 100 5.08 21.67 -8.26
C GLY A 100 3.65 21.63 -8.79
N TYR A 101 3.25 20.57 -9.50
CA TYR A 101 1.87 20.42 -9.99
C TYR A 101 0.91 20.06 -8.84
N PHE A 102 1.43 19.39 -7.81
CA PHE A 102 0.70 19.08 -6.59
C PHE A 102 1.53 19.39 -5.35
N ASN A 103 0.84 19.55 -4.22
CA ASN A 103 1.44 19.39 -2.90
C ASN A 103 0.89 18.10 -2.24
N LEU A 104 1.50 17.67 -1.14
CA LEU A 104 1.15 16.41 -0.48
C LEU A 104 -0.34 16.34 -0.08
N ASP A 105 -0.90 17.44 0.40
CA ASP A 105 -2.30 17.51 0.82
C ASP A 105 -3.27 17.36 -0.37
N SER A 106 -3.07 18.16 -1.42
CA SER A 106 -3.88 18.13 -2.64
C SER A 106 -3.83 16.78 -3.36
N LEU A 107 -2.65 16.14 -3.41
CA LEU A 107 -2.50 14.81 -4.00
C LEU A 107 -3.20 13.74 -3.17
N SER A 108 -3.08 13.82 -1.84
CA SER A 108 -3.75 12.90 -0.92
C SER A 108 -5.27 13.01 -0.98
N THR A 109 -5.80 14.24 -1.05
CA THR A 109 -7.23 14.49 -1.24
C THR A 109 -7.73 13.96 -2.59
N ALA A 110 -6.99 14.22 -3.67
CA ALA A 110 -7.33 13.72 -5.00
C ALA A 110 -7.35 12.18 -5.02
N PHE A 111 -6.37 11.54 -4.37
CA PHE A 111 -6.30 10.09 -4.27
C PHE A 111 -7.46 9.51 -3.45
N ALA A 112 -7.79 10.10 -2.30
CA ALA A 112 -8.94 9.69 -1.50
C ALA A 112 -10.25 9.75 -2.31
N HIS A 113 -10.49 10.87 -3.00
CA HIS A 113 -11.68 11.03 -3.84
C HIS A 113 -11.73 10.04 -5.00
N TYR A 114 -10.59 9.77 -5.65
CA TYR A 114 -10.49 8.73 -6.67
C TYR A 114 -10.86 7.35 -6.09
N THR A 115 -10.34 7.00 -4.92
CA THR A 115 -10.67 5.71 -4.29
C THR A 115 -12.15 5.59 -3.93
N ASP A 116 -12.78 6.68 -3.49
CA ASP A 116 -14.22 6.71 -3.21
C ASP A 116 -15.05 6.52 -4.49
N ILE A 117 -14.65 7.13 -5.61
CA ILE A 117 -15.29 6.94 -6.92
C ILE A 117 -15.14 5.48 -7.38
N ILE A 118 -13.94 4.91 -7.26
CA ILE A 118 -13.71 3.50 -7.62
C ILE A 118 -14.57 2.57 -6.76
N ASN A 119 -14.71 2.86 -5.46
CA ASN A 119 -15.53 2.06 -4.56
C ASN A 119 -17.04 2.21 -4.82
N THR A 120 -17.50 3.41 -5.19
CA THR A 120 -18.91 3.66 -5.56
C THR A 120 -19.28 3.07 -6.93
N LEU A 121 -18.38 3.11 -7.90
CA LEU A 121 -18.56 2.44 -9.19
C LEU A 121 -18.60 0.91 -9.05
N LYS A 122 -17.87 0.35 -8.09
CA LYS A 122 -17.97 -1.08 -7.72
C LYS A 122 -19.30 -1.42 -7.04
N GLY A 123 -20.04 -0.44 -6.53
CA GLY A 123 -21.32 -0.61 -5.81
C GLY A 123 -22.58 -0.73 -6.67
N SER A 124 -22.50 -0.60 -8.01
CA SER A 124 -23.70 -0.56 -8.89
C SER A 124 -23.74 -1.59 -10.02
N SER A 125 -22.81 -2.54 -10.07
CA SER A 125 -22.92 -3.71 -10.95
C SER A 125 -22.16 -4.90 -10.38
N ILE A 126 -22.83 -5.72 -9.58
CA ILE A 126 -22.39 -7.09 -9.32
C ILE A 126 -22.65 -7.89 -10.60
N LYS A 127 -21.68 -7.86 -11.51
CA LYS A 127 -21.21 -9.11 -12.10
C LYS A 127 -19.79 -9.26 -11.62
N GLU A 128 -19.60 -10.23 -10.73
CA GLU A 128 -18.30 -10.74 -10.32
C GLU A 128 -17.44 -10.91 -11.57
N ILE A 129 -16.58 -9.93 -11.83
CA ILE A 129 -15.36 -10.21 -12.55
C ILE A 129 -14.57 -11.01 -11.53
N LYS A 130 -14.57 -12.33 -11.70
CA LYS A 130 -13.59 -13.20 -11.06
C LYS A 130 -12.22 -12.66 -11.46
N ILE A 131 -11.65 -11.80 -10.61
CA ILE A 131 -10.22 -11.56 -10.57
C ILE A 131 -9.64 -12.97 -10.47
N PRO A 132 -8.72 -13.38 -11.36
CA PRO A 132 -8.18 -14.73 -11.32
C PRO A 132 -7.81 -15.08 -9.88
N GLU A 133 -8.34 -16.21 -9.39
CA GLU A 133 -8.12 -16.79 -8.04
C GLU A 133 -6.65 -17.20 -7.80
N ALA A 134 -5.70 -16.58 -8.49
CA ALA A 134 -4.30 -16.67 -8.17
C ALA A 134 -3.98 -15.58 -7.13
N HIS A 135 -4.27 -15.89 -5.86
CA HIS A 135 -3.69 -15.20 -4.72
C HIS A 135 -2.17 -15.09 -4.97
N ASN A 136 -1.67 -13.90 -5.34
CA ASN A 136 -0.26 -13.73 -5.67
C ASN A 136 0.54 -13.67 -4.36
N PRO A 137 1.32 -14.71 -4.01
CA PRO A 137 2.04 -14.75 -2.73
C PRO A 137 3.05 -13.60 -2.63
N THR A 138 3.51 -13.08 -3.76
CA THR A 138 4.40 -11.91 -3.83
C THR A 138 3.71 -10.66 -3.29
N LEU A 139 2.46 -10.41 -3.70
CA LEU A 139 1.71 -9.24 -3.24
C LEU A 139 1.35 -9.36 -1.75
N SER A 140 1.02 -10.57 -1.29
CA SER A 140 0.80 -10.83 0.15
C SER A 140 2.07 -10.56 0.96
N ASN A 141 3.24 -10.96 0.45
CA ASN A 141 4.53 -10.69 1.09
C ASN A 141 4.88 -9.19 1.09
N GLU A 142 4.59 -8.47 0.02
CA GLU A 142 4.80 -7.01 -0.06
C GLU A 142 3.88 -6.27 0.90
N TYR A 143 2.60 -6.63 0.97
CA TYR A 143 1.65 -6.06 1.92
C TYR A 143 2.09 -6.31 3.36
N THR A 144 2.41 -7.56 3.71
CA THR A 144 2.84 -7.91 5.07
C THR A 144 4.18 -7.28 5.44
N ALA A 145 5.11 -7.15 4.49
CA ALA A 145 6.36 -6.42 4.71
C ALA A 145 6.11 -4.92 4.93
N CYS A 146 5.25 -4.29 4.12
CA CYS A 146 4.88 -2.89 4.26
C CYS A 146 4.21 -2.63 5.62
N PHE A 147 3.26 -3.48 6.01
CA PHE A 147 2.58 -3.38 7.29
C PHE A 147 3.58 -3.53 8.46
N ASN A 148 4.39 -4.59 8.47
CA ASN A 148 5.28 -4.87 9.60
C ASN A 148 6.47 -3.91 9.71
N ASN A 149 7.02 -3.44 8.59
CA ASN A 149 8.25 -2.64 8.61
C ASN A 149 7.99 -1.13 8.64
N ASN A 150 6.83 -0.67 8.14
CA ASN A 150 6.54 0.76 8.02
C ASN A 150 5.36 1.16 8.92
N ILE A 151 4.20 0.54 8.72
CA ILE A 151 2.94 0.99 9.33
C ILE A 151 2.90 0.66 10.83
N LEU A 152 3.14 -0.61 11.19
CA LEU A 152 3.03 -1.07 12.57
C LEU A 152 4.00 -0.33 13.52
N PRO A 153 5.28 -0.11 13.18
CA PRO A 153 6.19 0.68 14.01
C PRO A 153 5.70 2.13 14.19
N ASN A 154 5.09 2.73 13.17
CA ASN A 154 4.52 4.07 13.28
C ASN A 154 3.30 4.08 14.21
N ILE A 155 2.39 3.11 14.06
CA ILE A 155 1.24 2.92 14.97
C ILE A 155 1.72 2.77 16.43
N GLN A 156 2.76 1.97 16.67
CA GLN A 156 3.32 1.79 18.01
C GLN A 156 3.90 3.08 18.59
N LYS A 157 4.65 3.86 17.78
CA LYS A 157 5.14 5.18 18.20
C LYS A 157 4.01 6.14 18.56
N ILE A 158 2.92 6.12 17.78
CA ILE A 158 1.73 6.93 18.04
C ILE A 158 1.07 6.52 19.37
N ILE A 159 0.90 5.22 19.63
CA ILE A 159 0.37 4.73 20.91
C ILE A 159 1.26 5.16 22.07
N ILE A 160 2.58 5.08 21.93
CA ILE A 160 3.52 5.51 22.97
C ILE A 160 3.37 7.01 23.23
N ALA A 161 3.29 7.84 22.18
CA ALA A 161 3.10 9.28 22.32
C ALA A 161 1.75 9.61 23.00
N LEU A 162 0.67 8.93 22.61
CA LEU A 162 -0.66 9.12 23.21
C LEU A 162 -0.74 8.68 24.68
N LYS A 163 0.14 7.78 25.13
CA LYS A 163 0.23 7.33 26.53
C LYS A 163 1.06 8.26 27.42
N ASP A 164 1.65 9.33 26.89
CA ASP A 164 2.32 10.34 27.69
C ASP A 164 1.31 11.04 28.61
N GLU A 165 1.53 10.96 29.93
CA GLU A 165 0.68 11.54 30.97
C GLU A 165 0.51 13.07 30.81
N ASN A 166 1.43 13.73 30.11
CA ASN A 166 1.43 15.18 29.88
C ASN A 166 1.04 15.58 28.45
N ILE A 167 0.46 14.68 27.66
CA ILE A 167 0.09 15.01 26.28
C ILE A 167 -0.97 16.12 26.23
N SER A 168 -0.68 17.17 25.45
CA SER A 168 -1.61 18.28 25.26
C SER A 168 -2.76 17.88 24.32
N ALA A 169 -3.92 18.53 24.46
CA ALA A 169 -5.07 18.28 23.59
C ALA A 169 -4.77 18.48 22.09
N GLU A 170 -3.88 19.42 21.75
CA GLU A 170 -3.43 19.63 20.38
C GLU A 170 -2.55 18.48 19.89
N ASN A 171 -1.64 17.99 20.73
CA ASN A 171 -0.81 16.83 20.40
C ASN A 171 -1.67 15.56 20.24
N ILE A 172 -2.72 15.37 21.04
CA ILE A 172 -3.69 14.27 20.84
C ILE A 172 -4.29 14.34 19.43
N LYS A 173 -4.72 15.53 18.98
CA LYS A 173 -5.27 15.71 17.62
C LYS A 173 -4.23 15.39 16.55
N ILE A 174 -2.99 15.85 16.71
CA ILE A 174 -1.89 15.60 15.78
C ILE A 174 -1.62 14.09 15.67
N GLU A 175 -1.47 13.40 16.81
CA GLU A 175 -1.22 11.96 16.84
C GLU A 175 -2.42 11.15 16.30
N THR A 176 -3.65 11.61 16.54
CA THR A 176 -4.87 11.00 15.95
C THR A 176 -4.89 11.13 14.43
N ARG A 177 -4.48 12.28 13.88
CA ARG A 177 -4.36 12.48 12.42
C ARG A 177 -3.27 11.60 11.81
N LYS A 178 -2.15 11.44 12.50
CA LYS A 178 -1.11 10.48 12.08
C LYS A 178 -1.65 9.05 12.06
N ALA A 179 -2.38 8.64 13.09
CA ALA A 179 -3.02 7.32 13.13
C ALA A 179 -3.98 7.13 11.95
N LEU A 180 -4.83 8.13 11.69
CA LEU A 180 -5.73 8.14 10.54
C LEU A 180 -4.97 7.90 9.23
N ALA A 181 -3.86 8.61 8.99
CA ALA A 181 -3.05 8.45 7.78
C ALA A 181 -2.50 7.03 7.63
N GLU A 182 -2.00 6.43 8.72
CA GLU A 182 -1.52 5.05 8.72
C GLU A 182 -2.64 4.05 8.38
N PHE A 183 -3.84 4.20 8.96
CA PHE A 183 -4.98 3.33 8.64
C PHE A 183 -5.54 3.56 7.22
N VAL A 184 -5.43 4.76 6.66
CA VAL A 184 -5.72 5.01 5.24
C VAL A 184 -4.74 4.24 4.36
N ALA A 185 -3.45 4.21 4.71
CA ALA A 185 -2.45 3.43 3.98
C ALA A 185 -2.72 1.91 4.06
N VAL A 186 -3.07 1.38 5.24
CA VAL A 186 -3.49 -0.03 5.40
C VAL A 186 -4.68 -0.34 4.50
N ARG A 187 -5.72 0.49 4.55
CA ARG A 187 -6.94 0.29 3.75
C ARG A 187 -6.64 0.24 2.25
N ALA A 188 -5.79 1.14 1.77
CA ALA A 188 -5.40 1.19 0.36
C ALA A 188 -4.60 -0.05 -0.05
N ALA A 189 -3.62 -0.45 0.76
CA ALA A 189 -2.78 -1.61 0.48
C ALA A 189 -3.59 -2.93 0.54
N ALA A 190 -4.47 -3.09 1.53
CA ALA A 190 -5.35 -4.24 1.66
C ALA A 190 -6.34 -4.35 0.47
N ASN A 191 -6.94 -3.24 0.04
CA ASN A 191 -7.81 -3.20 -1.15
C ASN A 191 -7.06 -3.56 -2.44
N PHE A 192 -5.79 -3.14 -2.57
CA PHE A 192 -4.96 -3.50 -3.72
C PHE A 192 -4.66 -5.01 -3.75
N LEU A 193 -4.43 -5.62 -2.58
CA LEU A 193 -4.18 -7.05 -2.45
C LEU A 193 -5.46 -7.91 -2.60
N GLY A 194 -6.63 -7.35 -2.31
CA GLY A 194 -7.87 -8.12 -2.13
C GLY A 194 -8.00 -8.74 -0.72
N ALA A 195 -7.29 -8.19 0.26
CA ALA A 195 -7.39 -8.58 1.68
C ALA A 195 -8.61 -7.94 2.34
N GLU A 196 -9.78 -8.53 2.13
CA GLU A 196 -11.08 -7.98 2.52
C GLU A 196 -11.21 -7.69 4.03
N TYR A 197 -10.65 -8.54 4.89
CA TYR A 197 -10.81 -8.41 6.34
C TYR A 197 -9.92 -7.30 6.89
N SER A 198 -8.65 -7.25 6.46
CA SER A 198 -7.77 -6.12 6.77
C SER A 198 -8.35 -4.79 6.27
N GLN A 199 -8.93 -4.79 5.06
CA GLN A 199 -9.57 -3.60 4.51
C GLN A 199 -10.76 -3.16 5.38
N LYS A 200 -11.62 -4.09 5.81
CA LYS A 200 -12.77 -3.78 6.68
C LYS A 200 -12.34 -3.15 8.00
N VAL A 201 -11.33 -3.73 8.67
CA VAL A 201 -10.78 -3.20 9.93
C VAL A 201 -10.29 -1.77 9.75
N ALA A 202 -9.42 -1.55 8.76
CA ALA A 202 -8.87 -0.23 8.50
C ALA A 202 -9.96 0.79 8.14
N ASN A 203 -10.98 0.39 7.39
CA ASN A 203 -12.08 1.27 7.00
C ASN A 203 -12.91 1.77 8.20
N GLU A 204 -13.20 0.91 9.17
CA GLU A 204 -13.98 1.30 10.35
C GLU A 204 -13.20 2.25 11.26
N VAL A 205 -11.90 2.01 11.43
CA VAL A 205 -11.02 2.93 12.16
C VAL A 205 -10.93 4.29 11.47
N VAL A 206 -10.76 4.30 10.14
CA VAL A 206 -10.73 5.54 9.34
C VAL A 206 -12.03 6.34 9.52
N LYS A 207 -13.20 5.70 9.39
CA LYS A 207 -14.50 6.36 9.61
C LYS A 207 -14.60 6.97 11.01
N TYR A 208 -14.14 6.24 12.01
CA TYR A 208 -14.19 6.70 13.40
C TYR A 208 -13.31 7.92 13.64
N PHE A 209 -12.04 7.89 13.21
CA PHE A 209 -11.15 9.04 13.39
C PHE A 209 -11.55 10.24 12.55
N GLN A 210 -12.02 10.03 11.31
CA GLN A 210 -12.54 11.12 10.49
C GLN A 210 -13.70 11.82 11.19
N LYS A 211 -14.65 11.05 11.74
CA LYS A 211 -15.78 11.59 12.51
C LYS A 211 -15.33 12.39 13.74
N ILE A 212 -14.29 11.95 14.45
CA ILE A 212 -13.76 12.67 15.62
C ILE A 212 -13.10 13.99 15.19
N ILE A 213 -12.26 13.94 14.15
CA ILE A 213 -11.52 15.10 13.65
C ILE A 213 -12.49 16.16 13.11
N ASP A 214 -13.50 15.75 12.35
CA ASP A 214 -14.44 16.67 11.69
C ASP A 214 -15.41 17.33 12.68
N ASN A 215 -15.87 16.60 13.70
CA ASN A 215 -16.86 17.13 14.63
C ASN A 215 -16.28 18.06 15.72
N ASN A 216 -14.94 18.22 15.79
CA ASN A 216 -14.25 18.96 16.85
C ASN A 216 -14.73 18.58 18.28
N GLY A 217 -15.27 17.37 18.43
CA GLY A 217 -15.84 16.90 19.68
C GLY A 217 -14.77 16.63 20.75
N PRO A 218 -15.17 16.45 22.01
CA PRO A 218 -14.25 16.03 23.06
C PRO A 218 -13.61 14.69 22.68
N ILE A 219 -12.28 14.67 22.71
CA ILE A 219 -11.50 13.49 22.34
C ILE A 219 -11.24 12.66 23.60
N GLU A 220 -11.89 11.49 23.67
CA GLU A 220 -11.61 10.52 24.72
C GLU A 220 -10.29 9.80 24.42
N LEU A 221 -9.18 10.33 24.95
CA LEU A 221 -7.81 9.82 24.73
C LEU A 221 -7.72 8.30 24.92
N GLN A 222 -8.26 7.81 26.04
CA GLN A 222 -8.23 6.39 26.38
C GLN A 222 -8.90 5.52 25.30
N LYS A 223 -10.02 5.99 24.76
CA LYS A 223 -10.77 5.29 23.71
C LYS A 223 -10.04 5.29 22.38
N ILE A 224 -9.33 6.37 22.05
CA ILE A 224 -8.46 6.41 20.86
C ILE A 224 -7.37 5.35 20.99
N ILE A 225 -6.66 5.31 22.13
CA ILE A 225 -5.58 4.35 22.36
C ILE A 225 -6.13 2.92 22.23
N GLU A 226 -7.26 2.63 22.87
CA GLU A 226 -7.90 1.30 22.79
C GLU A 226 -8.26 0.90 21.37
N ILE A 227 -8.80 1.82 20.57
CA ILE A 227 -9.17 1.55 19.18
C ILE A 227 -7.94 1.31 18.30
N ILE A 228 -6.89 2.15 18.43
CA ILE A 228 -5.65 1.98 17.66
C ILE A 228 -5.02 0.62 18.01
N ASP A 229 -4.90 0.31 19.30
CA ASP A 229 -4.27 -0.91 19.79
C ASP A 229 -5.05 -2.16 19.36
N LEU A 230 -6.37 -2.16 19.54
CA LEU A 230 -7.22 -3.28 19.13
C LEU A 230 -7.15 -3.52 17.63
N ALA A 231 -7.24 -2.47 16.81
CA ALA A 231 -7.15 -2.58 15.37
C ALA A 231 -5.77 -3.09 14.91
N ALA A 232 -4.69 -2.61 15.53
CA ALA A 232 -3.34 -3.07 15.23
C ALA A 232 -3.18 -4.57 15.53
N GLN A 233 -3.69 -5.04 16.68
CA GLN A 233 -3.66 -6.46 17.02
C GLN A 233 -4.44 -7.32 16.01
N VAL A 234 -5.64 -6.88 15.59
CA VAL A 234 -6.43 -7.62 14.59
C VAL A 234 -5.68 -7.67 13.24
N LEU A 235 -5.08 -6.56 12.81
CA LEU A 235 -4.32 -6.49 11.55
C LEU A 235 -3.05 -7.34 11.59
N ILE A 236 -2.36 -7.40 12.73
CA ILE A 236 -1.21 -8.31 12.92
C ILE A 236 -1.67 -9.76 12.68
N HIS A 237 -2.83 -10.16 13.21
CA HIS A 237 -3.34 -11.50 12.99
C HIS A 237 -3.64 -11.77 11.52
N TYR A 238 -4.38 -10.89 10.84
CA TYR A 238 -4.65 -11.07 9.42
C TYR A 238 -3.37 -11.09 8.57
N CYS A 239 -2.37 -10.26 8.89
CA CYS A 239 -1.07 -10.31 8.22
C CYS A 239 -0.36 -11.66 8.44
N ASN A 240 -0.42 -12.22 9.64
CA ASN A 240 0.13 -13.54 9.93
C ASN A 240 -0.61 -14.65 9.18
N CYS A 241 -1.94 -14.57 9.09
CA CYS A 241 -2.75 -15.52 8.32
C CYS A 241 -2.41 -15.44 6.82
N LEU A 242 -2.32 -14.23 6.27
CA LEU A 242 -1.91 -14.00 4.87
C LEU A 242 -0.51 -14.56 4.60
N LYS A 243 0.43 -14.37 5.52
CA LYS A 243 1.81 -14.87 5.39
C LYS A 243 1.89 -16.40 5.43
N ASN A 244 1.12 -17.05 6.31
CA ASN A 244 1.24 -18.49 6.58
C ASN A 244 0.32 -19.33 5.69
N PHE A 245 -0.87 -18.81 5.37
CA PHE A 245 -1.95 -19.56 4.73
C PHE A 245 -2.43 -18.93 3.42
N ASN A 246 -1.89 -17.78 3.02
CA ASN A 246 -2.38 -16.99 1.89
C ASN A 246 -3.90 -16.76 1.98
N ASN A 247 -4.45 -16.50 3.17
CA ASN A 247 -5.83 -16.06 3.39
C ASN A 247 -5.97 -15.42 4.79
N GLU A 248 -7.08 -14.74 5.05
CA GLU A 248 -7.35 -14.06 6.34
C GLU A 248 -8.31 -14.85 7.26
N ILE A 249 -8.73 -16.05 6.85
CA ILE A 249 -9.88 -16.76 7.46
C ILE A 249 -9.44 -17.78 8.52
N ASN A 250 -8.18 -18.25 8.48
CA ASN A 250 -7.67 -19.22 9.42
C ASN A 250 -7.37 -18.60 10.80
N LEU A 251 -8.38 -18.55 11.65
CA LEU A 251 -8.35 -17.94 12.98
C LEU A 251 -8.38 -18.98 14.12
N ASP A 252 -7.49 -18.82 15.10
CA ASP A 252 -7.57 -19.55 16.37
C ASP A 252 -8.61 -18.94 17.34
N GLU A 253 -8.93 -19.63 18.44
CA GLU A 253 -9.95 -19.18 19.40
C GLU A 253 -9.62 -17.81 20.05
N ASN A 254 -8.34 -17.52 20.33
CA ASN A 254 -7.94 -16.23 20.90
C ASN A 254 -8.12 -15.10 19.88
N GLN A 255 -7.82 -15.37 18.62
CA GLN A 255 -7.99 -14.43 17.50
C GLN A 255 -9.45 -14.14 17.23
N LYS A 256 -10.34 -15.13 17.33
CA LYS A 256 -11.78 -14.93 17.23
C LYS A 256 -12.30 -14.00 18.33
N ILE A 257 -11.83 -14.15 19.56
CA ILE A 257 -12.21 -13.26 20.67
C ILE A 257 -11.82 -11.81 20.37
N LEU A 258 -10.59 -11.61 19.87
CA LEU A 258 -10.10 -10.27 19.53
C LEU A 258 -10.92 -9.62 18.41
N ILE A 259 -11.22 -10.38 17.35
CA ILE A 259 -12.04 -9.91 16.22
C ILE A 259 -13.47 -9.63 16.66
N ASN A 260 -14.05 -10.46 17.52
CA ASN A 260 -15.37 -10.20 18.10
C ASN A 260 -15.38 -8.92 18.92
N LYS A 261 -14.36 -8.69 19.76
CA LYS A 261 -14.21 -7.43 20.50
C LYS A 261 -14.11 -6.22 19.56
N PHE A 262 -13.39 -6.34 18.45
CA PHE A 262 -13.34 -5.30 17.42
C PHE A 262 -14.73 -5.07 16.81
N ASN A 263 -15.42 -6.12 16.39
CA ASN A 263 -16.75 -6.03 15.80
C ASN A 263 -17.77 -5.42 16.76
N GLU A 264 -17.72 -5.76 18.05
CA GLU A 264 -18.57 -5.16 19.09
C GLU A 264 -18.28 -3.66 19.26
N THR A 265 -17.01 -3.27 19.28
CA THR A 265 -16.57 -1.87 19.41
C THR A 265 -17.14 -1.00 18.29
N PHE A 266 -17.20 -1.54 17.06
CA PHE A 266 -17.69 -0.84 15.87
C PHE A 266 -19.13 -1.21 15.46
N ARG A 267 -19.81 -2.09 16.22
CA ARG A 267 -21.14 -2.65 15.91
C ARG A 267 -21.24 -3.26 14.51
N ILE A 268 -20.18 -3.92 14.05
CA ILE A 268 -20.13 -4.61 12.77
C ILE A 268 -20.90 -5.92 12.91
N LYS A 269 -21.95 -6.14 12.10
CA LYS A 269 -22.59 -7.46 12.01
C LYS A 269 -21.66 -8.38 11.20
N GLY A 270 -21.27 -9.50 11.83
CA GLY A 270 -20.49 -10.57 11.20
C GLY A 270 -21.21 -11.25 10.05
#